data_AF-A0A1E3G4J7-F1
#
_entry.id   AF-A0A1E3G4J7-F1
#
_cell.length_a   1.000
_cell.length_b   1.000
_cell.length_c   1.000
_cell.angle_alpha   90.00
_cell.angle_beta   90.00
_cell.angle_gamma   90.00
#
_symmetry.space_group_name_H-M   'P 1'
#
loop_
_entity.id
_entity.type
_entity.pdbx_description
1 polymer ?
#
loop_
_entity_poly.entity_id
_entity_poly.type
_entity_poly.pdbx_seq_one_letter_code
_entity_poly.pdbx_strand_id
1 'polypeptide(L)'
;MVKKTVKPRLTERKIFHSTRRSELLKTATNLVLRILKHDTFFLISEFVVLLFFEKFDAVIGILLGTVAMAVGIFSIALSYENYGIISLGKLRIPRMYFLRYAFYAGVFLISALISDERVWGILGTFIGMLNFKVVIFSFGWRWSR
;
A
#
# COMPACT_ATOMS: atom_id res chain seq x y z
N MET A 1 -39.28 -24.72 -18.52
CA MET A 1 -37.93 -25.31 -18.68
C MET A 1 -37.05 -24.79 -17.55
N VAL A 2 -36.86 -25.55 -16.47
CA VAL A 2 -36.10 -25.11 -15.27
C VAL A 2 -34.60 -25.26 -15.56
N LYS A 3 -33.88 -24.14 -15.74
CA LYS A 3 -32.40 -24.16 -15.78
C LYS A 3 -31.89 -24.58 -14.39
N LYS A 4 -31.52 -25.85 -14.23
CA LYS A 4 -30.75 -26.33 -13.07
C LYS A 4 -29.41 -25.59 -13.08
N THR A 5 -29.27 -24.57 -12.23
CA THR A 5 -27.96 -24.03 -11.85
C THR A 5 -27.21 -25.12 -11.09
N VAL A 6 -26.33 -25.83 -11.79
CA VAL A 6 -25.40 -26.80 -11.20
C VAL A 6 -24.49 -26.05 -10.24
N LYS A 7 -24.60 -26.34 -8.94
CA LYS A 7 -23.66 -25.81 -7.95
C LYS A 7 -22.29 -26.46 -8.20
N PRO A 8 -21.20 -25.68 -8.37
CA PRO A 8 -19.88 -26.24 -8.60
C PRO A 8 -19.42 -27.07 -7.41
N ARG A 9 -18.72 -28.18 -7.68
CA ARG A 9 -18.18 -29.07 -6.64
C ARG A 9 -17.13 -28.31 -5.81
N LEU A 10 -16.95 -28.71 -4.54
CA LEU A 10 -15.99 -28.09 -3.59
C LEU A 10 -14.57 -27.92 -4.19
N THR A 11 -14.14 -28.84 -5.05
CA THR A 11 -12.86 -28.81 -5.75
C THR A 11 -12.78 -27.69 -6.79
N GLU A 12 -13.85 -27.45 -7.55
CA GLU A 12 -13.94 -26.36 -8.54
C GLU A 12 -13.95 -24.99 -7.87
N ARG A 13 -14.60 -24.87 -6.70
CA ARG A 13 -14.53 -23.63 -5.90
C ARG A 13 -13.10 -23.33 -5.44
N LYS A 14 -12.36 -24.32 -4.96
CA LYS A 14 -10.97 -24.13 -4.51
C LYS A 14 -10.06 -23.71 -5.66
N ILE A 15 -10.19 -24.35 -6.84
CA ILE A 15 -9.40 -24.00 -8.03
C ILE A 15 -9.74 -22.59 -8.50
N PHE A 16 -11.03 -22.25 -8.60
CA PHE A 16 -11.50 -20.91 -8.97
C PHE A 16 -10.96 -19.82 -8.03
N HIS A 17 -10.98 -20.05 -6.71
CA HIS A 17 -10.40 -19.13 -5.73
C HIS A 17 -8.87 -19.01 -5.87
N SER A 18 -8.16 -20.11 -6.11
CA SER A 18 -6.70 -20.06 -6.29
C SER A 18 -6.28 -19.27 -7.54
N THR A 19 -7.01 -19.42 -8.65
CA THR A 19 -6.74 -18.70 -9.90
C THR A 19 -7.07 -17.22 -9.76
N ARG A 20 -8.19 -16.88 -9.10
CA ARG A 20 -8.57 -15.49 -8.86
C ARG A 20 -7.58 -14.77 -7.94
N ARG A 21 -7.08 -15.46 -6.91
CA ARG A 21 -6.07 -14.92 -5.99
C ARG A 21 -4.74 -14.67 -6.70
N SER A 22 -4.30 -15.57 -7.57
CA SER A 22 -3.05 -15.39 -8.34
C SER A 22 -3.15 -14.24 -9.34
N GLU A 23 -4.31 -14.08 -10.01
CA GLU A 23 -4.57 -12.93 -10.89
C GLU A 23 -4.61 -11.59 -10.16
N LEU A 24 -5.25 -11.54 -8.98
CA LEU A 24 -5.28 -10.34 -8.13
C LEU A 24 -3.89 -9.96 -7.65
N LEU A 25 -3.09 -10.94 -7.23
CA LEU A 25 -1.71 -10.70 -6.82
C LEU A 25 -0.87 -10.19 -7.99
N LYS A 26 -0.97 -10.83 -9.16
CA LYS A 26 -0.25 -10.38 -10.37
C LYS A 26 -0.64 -8.95 -10.75
N THR A 27 -1.93 -8.62 -10.67
CA THR A 27 -2.44 -7.27 -10.95
C THR A 27 -1.92 -6.26 -9.94
N ALA A 28 -1.96 -6.58 -8.65
CA ALA A 28 -1.47 -5.70 -7.60
C ALA A 28 0.05 -5.48 -7.69
N THR A 29 0.83 -6.54 -7.94
CA THR A 29 2.27 -6.44 -8.18
C THR A 29 2.56 -5.51 -9.36
N ASN A 30 1.87 -5.71 -10.49
CA ASN A 30 2.04 -4.87 -11.68
C ASN A 30 1.68 -3.41 -11.40
N LEU A 31 0.63 -3.16 -10.63
CA LEU A 31 0.23 -1.81 -10.23
C LEU A 31 1.31 -1.16 -9.35
N VAL A 32 1.79 -1.86 -8.32
CA VAL A 32 2.84 -1.34 -7.43
C VAL A 32 4.12 -1.04 -8.20
N LEU A 33 4.55 -1.94 -9.10
CA LEU A 33 5.73 -1.70 -9.94
C LEU A 33 5.55 -0.49 -10.87
N ARG A 34 4.36 -0.31 -11.46
CA ARG A 34 4.05 0.87 -12.27
C ARG A 34 4.08 2.14 -11.45
N ILE A 35 3.53 2.13 -10.24
CA ILE A 35 3.57 3.27 -9.31
C ILE A 35 5.02 3.57 -8.96
N LEU A 36 5.79 2.60 -8.45
CA LEU A 36 7.20 2.76 -8.09
C LEU A 36 8.05 3.33 -9.22
N LYS A 37 7.81 2.88 -10.47
CA LYS A 37 8.52 3.41 -11.63
C LYS A 37 8.28 4.91 -11.84
N HIS A 38 7.07 5.40 -11.62
CA HIS A 38 6.77 6.83 -11.75
C HIS A 38 7.16 7.59 -10.48
N ASP A 39 7.04 6.94 -9.32
CA ASP A 39 7.44 7.44 -8.00
C ASP A 39 8.94 7.75 -7.95
N THR A 40 9.75 6.99 -8.68
CA THR A 40 11.21 7.21 -8.77
C THR A 40 11.56 8.64 -9.20
N PHE A 41 10.77 9.29 -10.06
CA PHE A 41 11.01 10.68 -10.45
C PHE A 41 10.78 11.66 -9.28
N PHE A 42 9.74 11.42 -8.47
CA PHE A 42 9.47 12.21 -7.27
C PHE A 42 10.57 11.99 -6.23
N LEU A 43 10.93 10.72 -5.98
CA LEU A 43 11.98 10.37 -5.02
C LEU A 43 13.33 11.00 -5.38
N ILE A 44 13.74 10.95 -6.64
CA ILE A 44 15.00 11.59 -7.07
C ILE A 44 14.93 13.11 -6.88
N SER A 45 13.82 13.72 -7.25
CA SER A 45 13.64 15.18 -7.13
C SER A 45 13.67 15.63 -5.67
N GLU A 46 12.94 14.94 -4.80
CA GLU A 46 12.90 15.20 -3.36
C GLU A 46 14.25 14.94 -2.70
N PHE A 47 14.94 13.87 -3.10
CA PHE A 47 16.27 13.53 -2.61
C PHE A 47 17.27 14.64 -2.91
N VAL A 48 17.30 15.13 -4.16
CA VAL A 48 18.19 16.23 -4.56
C VAL A 48 17.88 17.50 -3.76
N VAL A 49 16.60 17.84 -3.60
CA VAL A 49 16.17 19.03 -2.84
C VAL A 49 16.56 18.89 -1.37
N LEU A 50 16.27 17.76 -0.73
CA LEU A 50 16.51 17.58 0.69
C LEU A 50 18.00 17.48 1.02
N LEU A 51 18.81 16.89 0.15
CA LEU A 51 20.26 16.93 0.30
C LEU A 51 20.81 18.35 0.19
N PHE A 52 20.27 19.16 -0.72
CA PHE A 52 20.66 20.57 -0.84
C PHE A 52 20.38 21.37 0.44
N PHE A 53 19.35 20.99 1.20
CA PHE A 53 19.03 21.58 2.51
C PHE A 53 19.60 20.79 3.71
N GLU A 54 20.46 19.81 3.47
CA GLU A 54 21.08 18.96 4.49
C GLU A 54 20.07 18.21 5.40
N LYS A 55 18.87 17.91 4.88
CA LYS A 55 17.78 17.24 5.60
C LYS A 55 17.79 15.72 5.41
N PHE A 56 18.85 15.08 5.91
CA PHE A 56 19.03 13.62 5.83
C PHE A 56 17.93 12.81 6.52
N ASP A 57 17.41 13.29 7.65
CA ASP A 57 16.30 12.64 8.36
C ASP A 57 15.04 12.55 7.50
N ALA A 58 14.75 13.60 6.72
CA ALA A 58 13.61 13.60 5.80
C ALA A 58 13.81 12.58 4.67
N VAL A 59 15.05 12.41 4.18
CA VAL A 59 15.36 11.40 3.16
C VAL A 59 15.11 9.98 3.69
N ILE A 60 15.59 9.67 4.89
CA ILE A 60 15.33 8.37 5.55
C ILE A 60 13.83 8.19 5.74
N GLY A 61 13.14 9.23 6.21
CA GLY A 61 11.70 9.26 6.34
C GLY A 61 10.99 8.89 5.04
N ILE A 62 11.35 9.52 3.92
CA ILE A 62 10.78 9.25 2.59
C ILE A 62 10.92 7.78 2.23
N LEU A 63 12.12 7.22 2.36
CA LEU A 63 12.36 5.80 2.05
C LEU A 63 11.47 4.87 2.88
N LEU A 64 11.35 5.13 4.18
CA LEU A 64 10.46 4.38 5.06
C LEU A 64 8.99 4.49 4.62
N GLY A 65 8.53 5.71 4.31
CA GLY A 65 7.17 5.98 3.85
C GLY A 65 6.83 5.25 2.55
N THR A 66 7.74 5.31 1.58
CA THR A 66 7.62 4.62 0.28
C THR A 66 7.52 3.11 0.46
N VAL A 67 8.42 2.51 1.25
CA VAL A 67 8.39 1.07 1.54
C VAL A 67 7.11 0.68 2.27
N ALA A 68 6.70 1.46 3.27
CA ALA A 68 5.48 1.23 4.02
C ALA A 68 4.25 1.25 3.12
N MET A 69 4.17 2.22 2.21
CA MET A 69 3.04 2.33 1.29
C MET A 69 3.00 1.16 0.31
N ALA A 70 4.16 0.74 -0.23
CA ALA A 70 4.26 -0.44 -1.09
C ALA A 70 3.77 -1.71 -0.37
N VAL A 71 4.27 -1.98 0.85
CA VAL A 71 3.84 -3.11 1.69
C VAL A 71 2.35 -3.04 2.01
N GLY A 72 1.83 -1.84 2.30
CA GLY A 72 0.42 -1.61 2.58
C GLY A 72 -0.48 -1.98 1.39
N ILE A 73 -0.08 -1.63 0.16
CA ILE A 73 -0.84 -1.98 -1.05
C ILE A 73 -0.81 -3.50 -1.30
N PHE A 74 0.35 -4.13 -1.17
CA PHE A 74 0.47 -5.59 -1.28
C PHE A 74 -0.41 -6.33 -0.27
N SER A 75 -0.47 -5.82 0.96
CA SER A 75 -1.30 -6.41 2.03
C SER A 75 -2.79 -6.35 1.73
N ILE A 76 -3.27 -5.30 1.04
CA ILE A 76 -4.67 -5.20 0.60
C ILE A 76 -4.96 -6.27 -0.46
N ALA A 77 -4.07 -6.45 -1.43
CA ALA A 77 -4.25 -7.45 -2.48
C ALA A 77 -4.28 -8.88 -1.92
N LEU A 78 -3.43 -9.18 -0.93
CA LEU A 78 -3.40 -10.47 -0.25
C LEU A 78 -4.63 -10.76 0.61
N SER A 79 -5.31 -9.70 1.07
CA SER A 79 -6.39 -9.83 2.04
C SER A 79 -7.79 -9.58 1.49
N TYR A 80 -7.91 -9.36 0.18
CA TYR A 80 -9.18 -9.05 -0.47
C TYR A 80 -10.27 -10.12 -0.27
N GLU A 81 -9.88 -11.38 0.00
CA GLU A 81 -10.81 -12.48 0.29
C GLU A 81 -11.16 -12.63 1.77
N ASN A 82 -10.40 -12.03 2.69
CA ASN A 82 -10.55 -12.19 4.14
C ASN A 82 -10.43 -10.84 4.86
N TYR A 83 -11.34 -9.91 4.54
CA TYR A 83 -11.45 -8.60 5.19
C TYR A 83 -11.89 -8.64 6.67
N GLY A 84 -11.86 -9.81 7.32
CA GLY A 84 -12.45 -10.16 8.62
C GLY A 84 -12.75 -8.97 9.54
N ILE A 85 -13.95 -8.90 10.09
CA ILE A 85 -14.38 -7.72 10.85
C ILE A 85 -13.89 -7.81 12.30
N ILE A 86 -13.23 -6.77 12.79
CA ILE A 86 -13.03 -6.54 14.22
C ILE A 86 -14.25 -5.75 14.73
N SER A 87 -14.89 -6.27 15.77
CA SER A 87 -16.00 -5.65 16.46
C SER A 87 -15.51 -5.03 17.77
N LEU A 88 -15.52 -3.70 17.87
CA LEU A 88 -15.27 -2.94 19.10
C LEU A 88 -16.60 -2.36 19.58
N GLY A 89 -17.37 -3.17 20.32
CA GLY A 89 -18.73 -2.82 20.73
C GLY A 89 -19.66 -2.63 19.52
N LYS A 90 -20.13 -1.40 19.28
CA LYS A 90 -20.98 -1.06 18.11
C LYS A 90 -20.17 -0.79 16.84
N LEU A 91 -18.86 -0.55 16.95
CA LEU A 91 -18.01 -0.17 15.83
C LEU A 91 -17.47 -1.43 15.12
N ARG A 92 -17.70 -1.53 13.83
CA ARG A 92 -17.20 -2.64 12.98
C ARG A 92 -16.11 -2.09 12.07
N ILE A 93 -14.86 -2.53 12.29
CA ILE A 93 -13.71 -2.12 11.49
C ILE A 93 -13.18 -3.34 10.72
N PRO A 94 -12.93 -3.24 9.41
CA PRO A 94 -12.24 -4.31 8.69
C PRO A 94 -10.84 -4.52 9.29
N ARG A 95 -10.50 -5.75 9.72
CA ARG A 95 -9.24 -6.09 10.42
C ARG A 95 -8.01 -5.61 9.67
N MET A 96 -8.03 -5.78 8.35
CA MET A 96 -6.91 -5.41 7.49
C MET A 96 -6.80 -3.90 7.29
N TYR A 97 -7.92 -3.18 7.38
CA TYR A 97 -7.91 -1.73 7.43
C TYR A 97 -7.22 -1.27 8.71
N PHE A 98 -7.64 -1.78 9.87
CA PHE A 98 -6.99 -1.47 11.15
C PHE A 98 -5.48 -1.78 11.14
N LEU A 99 -5.10 -2.99 10.71
CA LEU A 99 -3.71 -3.43 10.67
C LEU A 99 -2.84 -2.54 9.78
N ARG A 100 -3.39 -2.06 8.66
CA ARG A 100 -2.70 -1.12 7.76
C ARG A 100 -2.39 0.20 8.47
N TYR A 101 -3.35 0.80 9.18
CA TYR A 101 -3.10 2.05 9.90
C TYR A 101 -2.22 1.87 11.13
N ALA A 102 -2.35 0.74 11.84
CA ALA A 102 -1.44 0.41 12.93
C ALA A 102 0.00 0.27 12.42
N PHE A 103 0.19 -0.38 11.27
CA PHE A 103 1.47 -0.46 10.61
C PHE A 103 2.01 0.93 10.22
N TYR A 104 1.20 1.77 9.56
CA TYR A 104 1.62 3.13 9.20
C TYR A 104 2.00 3.97 10.42
N ALA A 105 1.21 3.93 11.49
CA ALA A 105 1.53 4.60 12.75
C ALA A 105 2.86 4.08 13.33
N GLY A 106 3.11 2.77 13.25
CA GLY A 106 4.38 2.17 13.62
C GLY A 106 5.56 2.69 12.80
N VAL A 107 5.39 2.87 11.49
CA VAL A 107 6.46 3.44 10.64
C VAL A 107 6.74 4.90 10.99
N PHE A 108 5.70 5.71 11.23
CA PHE A 108 5.89 7.09 11.72
C PHE A 108 6.63 7.12 13.05
N LEU A 109 6.30 6.22 13.98
CA LEU A 109 6.98 6.12 15.27
C LEU A 109 8.45 5.70 15.08
N ILE A 110 8.72 4.69 14.24
CA ILE A 110 10.09 4.26 13.93
C ILE A 110 10.88 5.43 13.34
N SER A 111 10.32 6.14 12.35
CA SER A 111 10.97 7.30 11.75
C SER A 111 11.28 8.38 12.80
N ALA A 112 10.35 8.67 13.70
CA ALA A 112 10.57 9.64 14.77
C ALA A 112 11.63 9.19 15.80
N LEU A 113 11.81 7.88 15.99
CA LEU A 113 12.77 7.32 16.95
C LEU A 113 14.20 7.26 16.41
N ILE A 114 14.37 7.02 15.11
CA ILE A 114 15.70 6.89 14.48
C ILE A 114 16.24 8.21 13.95
N SER A 115 15.40 9.23 13.81
CA SER A 115 15.79 10.55 13.30
C SER A 115 16.22 11.49 14.41
N ASP A 116 17.32 12.20 14.18
CA ASP A 116 17.82 13.22 15.11
C ASP A 116 16.85 14.42 15.13
N GLU A 117 16.48 14.93 13.95
CA GLU A 117 15.41 15.90 13.78
C GLU A 117 14.07 15.21 13.50
N ARG A 118 13.39 14.76 14.57
CA ARG A 118 12.12 13.98 14.51
C ARG A 118 11.06 14.53 13.56
N VAL A 119 10.91 15.86 13.51
CA VAL A 119 9.93 16.52 12.63
C VAL A 119 10.22 16.21 11.16
N TRP A 120 11.49 16.26 10.75
CA TRP A 120 11.89 15.97 9.39
C TRP A 120 11.74 14.50 9.03
N GLY A 121 12.06 13.58 9.96
CA GLY A 121 11.78 12.15 9.76
C GLY A 121 10.30 11.89 9.48
N ILE A 122 9.42 12.39 10.35
CA ILE A 122 7.96 12.26 10.22
C ILE A 122 7.47 12.88 8.91
N LEU A 123 7.89 14.11 8.58
CA LEU A 123 7.49 14.78 7.35
C LEU A 123 7.97 14.00 6.12
N GLY A 124 9.19 13.49 6.14
CA GLY A 124 9.73 12.63 5.09
C GLY A 124 8.86 11.39 4.90
N THR A 125 8.53 10.66 5.97
CA THR A 125 7.64 9.49 5.90
C THR A 125 6.28 9.85 5.33
N PHE A 126 5.71 10.99 5.72
CA PHE A 126 4.45 11.45 5.16
C PHE A 126 4.56 11.72 3.66
N ILE A 127 5.61 12.40 3.21
CA ILE A 127 5.87 12.69 1.79
C ILE A 127 6.02 11.40 0.99
N GLY A 128 6.86 10.45 1.43
CA GLY A 128 7.05 9.17 0.74
C GLY A 128 5.75 8.37 0.61
N MET A 129 4.89 8.39 1.64
CA MET A 129 3.56 7.78 1.55
C MET A 129 2.60 8.53 0.61
N LEU A 130 2.73 9.85 0.52
CA LEU A 130 1.88 10.72 -0.29
C LEU A 130 2.21 10.60 -1.79
N ASN A 131 3.47 10.41 -2.15
CA ASN A 131 3.90 10.31 -3.55
C ASN A 131 3.18 9.20 -4.31
N PHE A 132 2.95 8.05 -3.68
CA PHE A 132 2.13 6.98 -4.25
C PHE A 132 0.72 7.45 -4.64
N LYS A 133 0.07 8.26 -3.81
CA LYS A 133 -1.25 8.82 -4.14
C LYS A 133 -1.15 9.80 -5.29
N VAL A 134 -0.16 10.71 -5.26
CA VAL A 134 0.08 11.69 -6.34
C VAL A 134 0.30 10.99 -7.66
N VAL A 135 1.13 9.93 -7.68
CA VAL A 135 1.39 9.10 -8.86
C VAL A 135 0.10 8.45 -9.38
N ILE A 136 -0.70 7.83 -8.49
CA ILE A 136 -1.99 7.24 -8.90
C ILE A 136 -2.94 8.28 -9.49
N PHE A 137 -3.08 9.45 -8.87
CA PHE A 137 -3.95 10.51 -9.39
C PHE A 137 -3.44 11.11 -10.70
N SER A 138 -2.13 11.28 -10.85
CA SER A 138 -1.51 11.93 -12.01
C SER A 138 -1.40 11.01 -13.23
N PHE A 139 -1.19 9.71 -13.01
CA PHE A 139 -0.88 8.74 -14.07
C PHE A 139 -1.86 7.56 -14.15
N GLY A 140 -2.78 7.41 -13.19
CA GLY A 140 -3.72 6.29 -13.15
C GLY A 140 -4.58 6.15 -14.39
N TRP A 141 -4.94 7.27 -15.03
CA TRP A 141 -5.70 7.29 -16.29
C TRP A 141 -4.98 6.58 -17.45
N ARG A 142 -3.65 6.49 -17.43
CA ARG A 142 -2.85 5.79 -18.46
C ARG A 142 -2.84 4.27 -18.28
N TRP A 143 -3.29 3.75 -17.15
CA TRP A 143 -3.26 2.32 -16.85
C TRP A 143 -4.63 1.64 -16.99
N SER A 144 -5.68 2.43 -17.25
CA SER A 144 -7.03 1.94 -17.56
C SER A 144 -7.22 1.60 -19.06
N ARG A 145 -6.18 1.80 -19.88
CA ARG A 145 -6.10 1.39 -21.28
C ARG A 145 -5.29 0.10 -21.38
#